data_AF-A0A239MMM7-F1
#
_entry.id   AF-A0A239MMM7-F1
#
_cell.length_a   1.000
_cell.length_b   1.000
_cell.length_c   1.000
_cell.angle_alpha   90.00
_cell.angle_beta   90.00
_cell.angle_gamma   90.00
#
_symmetry.space_group_name_H-M   'P 1'
#
loop_
_entity.id
_entity.type
_entity.pdbx_description
1 polymer ?
#
loop_
_entity_poly.entity_id
_entity_poly.type
_entity_poly.pdbx_seq_one_letter_code
_entity_poly.pdbx_strand_id
1 'polypeptide(L)'
;MGIFGKKEQIDLSDPGEVVIADHVAAAVPDAGEYLLDSLAQFCNEQMYVRLKADIDARRAPNGWLVGNGFADVPPVGRKQTPMTFLSLLVGTARDESVISVWGTSANRGKDYNTLATTLRILVGTQGHAAAATWAIIARPEGRFSLDYLSEALRGSWDETLGLLRNKDVIRAFKNWNK
;
A
#
# COMPACT_ATOMS: atom_id res chain seq x y z
N MET A 1 37.05 -24.20 2.78
CA MET A 1 36.69 -23.44 3.99
C MET A 1 35.52 -22.54 3.63
N GLY A 2 34.33 -22.84 4.14
CA GLY A 2 33.13 -22.05 3.87
C GLY A 2 33.17 -20.75 4.66
N ILE A 3 33.08 -19.61 3.97
CA ILE A 3 32.81 -18.33 4.60
C ILE A 3 31.36 -18.43 5.10
N PHE A 4 31.18 -18.85 6.34
CA PHE A 4 29.89 -18.72 7.01
C PHE A 4 29.65 -17.22 7.18
N GLY A 5 28.90 -16.63 6.23
CA GLY A 5 28.40 -15.28 6.37
C GLY A 5 27.67 -15.19 7.71
N LYS A 6 27.96 -14.12 8.47
CA LYS A 6 27.23 -13.80 9.70
C LYS A 6 25.74 -13.86 9.38
N LYS A 7 25.00 -14.78 10.03
CA LYS A 7 23.55 -14.84 9.89
C LYS A 7 23.00 -13.51 10.41
N GLU A 8 22.28 -12.79 9.56
CA GLU A 8 21.58 -11.56 9.93
C GLU A 8 20.79 -11.79 11.22
N GLN A 9 20.93 -10.87 12.17
CA GLN A 9 20.09 -10.86 13.38
C GLN A 9 18.76 -10.20 13.02
N ILE A 10 17.69 -11.00 13.07
CA ILE A 10 16.34 -10.55 12.75
C ILE A 10 15.54 -10.49 14.04
N ASP A 11 14.93 -9.34 14.31
CA ASP A 11 13.97 -9.18 15.40
C ASP A 11 12.56 -9.45 14.88
N LEU A 12 11.97 -10.56 15.34
CA LEU A 12 10.61 -10.99 14.97
C LEU A 12 9.60 -10.74 16.10
N SER A 13 9.91 -9.82 17.00
CA SER A 13 8.98 -9.37 18.02
C SER A 13 7.69 -8.83 17.40
N ASP A 14 6.58 -8.94 18.13
CA ASP A 14 5.28 -8.43 17.70
C ASP A 14 5.41 -6.93 17.36
N PRO A 15 5.09 -6.51 16.12
CA PRO A 15 5.23 -5.12 15.71
C PRO A 15 4.39 -4.13 16.53
N GLY A 16 3.28 -4.57 17.13
CA GLY A 16 2.32 -3.64 17.73
C GLY A 16 1.89 -2.54 16.76
N GLU A 17 1.64 -1.34 17.28
CA GLU A 17 1.43 -0.14 16.44
C GLU A 17 2.78 0.45 16.01
N VAL A 18 2.98 0.58 14.70
CA VAL A 18 4.25 1.04 14.12
C VAL A 18 4.21 2.54 13.89
N VAL A 19 5.11 3.25 14.57
CA VAL A 19 5.39 4.66 14.29
C VAL A 19 6.20 4.75 13.00
N ILE A 20 5.65 5.42 11.98
CA ILE A 20 6.29 5.53 10.67
C ILE A 20 7.49 6.46 10.76
N ALA A 21 8.63 6.01 10.26
CA ALA A 21 9.84 6.84 10.23
C ALA A 21 9.76 7.89 9.11
N ASP A 22 10.23 9.12 9.37
CA ASP A 22 10.12 10.24 8.44
C ASP A 22 10.69 9.94 7.03
N HIS A 23 11.84 9.26 6.97
CA HIS A 23 12.47 8.88 5.71
C HIS A 23 11.67 7.83 4.93
N VAL A 24 10.88 7.00 5.62
CA VAL A 24 9.96 6.04 4.99
C VAL A 24 8.73 6.78 4.49
N ALA A 25 8.14 7.66 5.31
CA ALA A 25 7.00 8.49 4.92
C ALA A 25 7.28 9.35 3.68
N ALA A 26 8.52 9.85 3.55
CA ALA A 26 8.93 10.65 2.40
C ALA A 26 9.15 9.84 1.11
N ALA A 27 9.46 8.54 1.21
CA ALA A 27 9.86 7.71 0.08
C ALA A 27 8.77 6.74 -0.40
N VAL A 28 8.03 6.15 0.54
CA VAL A 28 6.93 5.24 0.24
C VAL A 28 5.73 6.07 -0.20
N PRO A 29 5.11 5.78 -1.36
CA PRO A 29 3.99 6.55 -1.87
C PRO A 29 2.69 6.14 -1.19
N ASP A 30 1.77 7.07 -0.97
CA ASP A 30 0.44 6.79 -0.43
C ASP A 30 -0.56 6.47 -1.54
N ALA A 31 -1.27 5.34 -1.42
CA ALA A 31 -2.22 4.89 -2.45
C ALA A 31 -3.41 5.86 -2.64
N GLY A 32 -3.78 6.61 -1.60
CA GLY A 32 -4.86 7.58 -1.63
C GLY A 32 -4.44 8.84 -2.39
N GLU A 33 -3.28 9.38 -2.06
CA GLU A 33 -2.67 10.49 -2.81
C GLU A 33 -2.44 10.11 -4.27
N TYR A 34 -1.91 8.91 -4.50
CA TYR A 34 -1.71 8.37 -5.85
C TYR A 34 -3.00 8.34 -6.67
N LEU A 35 -4.11 7.87 -6.08
CA LEU A 35 -5.40 7.83 -6.76
C LEU A 35 -5.91 9.24 -7.06
N LEU A 36 -5.78 10.18 -6.12
CA LEU A 36 -6.19 11.56 -6.32
C LEU A 36 -5.47 12.19 -7.51
N ASP A 37 -4.16 12.01 -7.59
CA ASP A 37 -3.34 12.50 -8.71
C ASP A 37 -3.77 11.86 -10.03
N SER A 38 -3.99 10.54 -10.02
CA SER A 38 -4.41 9.78 -11.20
C SER A 38 -5.78 10.19 -11.73
N LEU A 39 -6.69 10.58 -10.83
CA LEU A 39 -8.06 10.96 -11.16
C LEU A 39 -8.27 12.46 -11.32
N ALA A 40 -7.26 13.30 -11.02
CA ALA A 40 -7.39 14.76 -11.00
C ALA A 40 -7.96 15.31 -12.31
N GLN A 41 -7.51 14.79 -13.47
CA GLN A 41 -7.99 15.21 -14.79
C GLN A 41 -9.47 14.88 -15.08
N PHE A 42 -10.07 13.96 -14.32
CA PHE A 42 -11.48 13.55 -14.48
C PHE A 42 -12.42 14.27 -13.52
N CYS A 43 -11.88 15.03 -12.57
CA CYS A 43 -12.63 15.71 -11.52
C CYS A 43 -12.65 17.22 -11.76
N ASN A 44 -13.77 17.86 -11.45
CA ASN A 44 -13.74 19.29 -11.13
C ASN A 44 -13.28 19.47 -9.66
N GLU A 45 -12.99 20.71 -9.27
CA GLU A 45 -12.48 21.04 -7.93
C GLU A 45 -13.37 20.50 -6.80
N GLN A 46 -14.69 20.65 -6.93
CA GLN A 46 -15.64 20.17 -5.91
C GLN A 46 -15.62 18.65 -5.75
N MET A 47 -15.56 17.92 -6.87
CA MET A 47 -15.45 16.45 -6.84
C MET A 47 -14.11 16.00 -6.27
N TYR A 48 -13.02 16.70 -6.59
CA TYR A 48 -11.70 16.41 -6.05
C TYR A 48 -11.68 16.60 -4.52
N VAL A 49 -12.19 17.72 -4.01
CA VAL A 49 -12.27 18.00 -2.57
C VAL A 49 -13.11 16.94 -1.85
N ARG A 50 -14.26 16.58 -2.42
CA ARG A 50 -15.10 15.52 -1.85
C ARG A 50 -14.38 14.18 -1.85
N LEU A 51 -13.67 13.83 -2.92
CA LEU A 51 -12.96 12.56 -3.03
C LEU A 51 -11.83 12.51 -2.01
N LYS A 52 -11.07 13.60 -1.88
CA LYS A 52 -10.02 13.73 -0.88
C LYS A 52 -10.56 13.53 0.54
N ALA A 53 -11.69 14.16 0.87
CA ALA A 53 -12.31 13.99 2.18
C ALA A 53 -12.74 12.53 2.45
N ASP A 54 -13.32 11.85 1.47
CA ASP A 54 -13.70 10.44 1.58
C ASP A 54 -12.47 9.54 1.78
N ILE A 55 -11.34 9.83 1.09
CA ILE A 55 -10.08 9.10 1.24
C ILE A 55 -9.48 9.33 2.63
N ASP A 56 -9.41 10.58 3.07
CA ASP A 56 -8.84 10.94 4.37
C ASP A 56 -9.63 10.32 5.52
N ALA A 57 -10.96 10.19 5.39
CA ALA A 57 -11.82 9.52 6.36
C ALA A 57 -11.56 8.00 6.50
N ARG A 58 -10.81 7.39 5.57
CA ARG A 58 -10.43 5.97 5.59
C ARG A 58 -8.99 5.73 6.05
N ARG A 59 -8.24 6.78 6.35
CA ARG A 59 -6.87 6.66 6.85
C ARG A 59 -6.89 6.10 8.28
N ALA A 60 -5.94 5.22 8.57
CA ALA A 60 -5.64 4.76 9.92
C ALA A 60 -5.00 5.89 10.75
N PRO A 61 -4.85 5.74 12.09
CA PRO A 61 -4.26 6.77 12.96
C PRO A 61 -2.86 7.22 12.54
N ASN A 62 -2.09 6.35 11.90
CA ASN A 62 -0.77 6.67 11.36
C ASN A 62 -0.81 7.44 10.02
N GLY A 63 -2.01 7.78 9.53
CA GLY A 63 -2.22 8.57 8.34
C GLY A 63 -2.26 7.77 7.04
N TRP A 64 -2.19 6.43 7.06
CA TRP A 64 -2.14 5.60 5.85
C TRP A 64 -3.42 4.81 5.59
N LEU A 65 -3.67 4.49 4.33
CA LEU A 65 -4.81 3.65 3.97
C LEU A 65 -4.55 2.19 4.31
N VAL A 66 -5.59 1.53 4.81
CA VAL A 66 -5.55 0.13 5.24
C VAL A 66 -6.62 -0.66 4.49
N GLY A 67 -6.27 -1.83 3.97
CA GLY A 67 -7.17 -2.63 3.12
C GLY A 67 -8.50 -2.96 3.81
N ASN A 68 -8.46 -3.25 5.11
CA ASN A 68 -9.65 -3.53 5.92
C ASN A 68 -10.64 -2.35 5.98
N GLY A 69 -10.17 -1.13 5.72
CA GLY A 69 -10.98 0.08 5.73
C GLY A 69 -11.95 0.19 4.54
N PHE A 70 -11.97 -0.75 3.60
CA PHE A 70 -12.76 -0.66 2.37
C PHE A 70 -13.83 -1.76 2.21
N ALA A 71 -14.19 -2.48 3.27
CA ALA A 71 -15.13 -3.60 3.21
C ALA A 71 -16.54 -3.23 2.70
N ASP A 72 -16.97 -1.98 2.87
CA ASP A 72 -18.25 -1.44 2.42
C ASP A 72 -18.20 -0.87 0.99
N VAL A 73 -17.02 -0.81 0.37
CA VAL A 73 -16.86 -0.28 -0.98
C VAL A 73 -17.33 -1.32 -2.01
N PRO A 74 -18.22 -0.93 -2.94
CA PRO A 74 -18.70 -1.87 -3.95
C PRO A 74 -17.57 -2.28 -4.90
N PRO A 75 -17.56 -3.54 -5.37
CA PRO A 75 -16.58 -3.99 -6.36
C PRO A 75 -16.78 -3.32 -7.71
N VAL A 76 -15.80 -3.46 -8.60
CA VAL A 76 -15.86 -2.98 -9.99
C VAL A 76 -17.10 -3.56 -10.68
N GLY A 77 -17.90 -2.70 -11.31
CA GLY A 77 -19.16 -3.11 -11.93
C GLY A 77 -20.22 -2.02 -11.99
N ARG A 78 -21.50 -2.42 -11.89
CA ARG A 78 -22.64 -1.51 -12.10
C ARG A 78 -22.75 -0.42 -11.03
N LYS A 79 -22.35 -0.73 -9.79
CA LYS A 79 -22.45 0.17 -8.62
C LYS A 79 -21.12 0.82 -8.23
N GLN A 80 -20.09 0.73 -9.09
CA GLN A 80 -18.76 1.26 -8.77
C GLN A 80 -18.81 2.77 -8.48
N THR A 81 -17.95 3.20 -7.57
CA THR A 81 -17.68 4.60 -7.18
C THR A 81 -16.18 4.88 -7.31
N PRO A 82 -15.70 6.13 -7.17
CA PRO A 82 -14.25 6.39 -7.18
C PRO A 82 -13.50 5.58 -6.11
N MET A 83 -14.12 5.36 -4.95
CA MET A 83 -13.56 4.53 -3.87
C MET A 83 -13.38 3.06 -4.28
N THR A 84 -14.15 2.56 -5.25
CA THR A 84 -13.93 1.22 -5.83
C THR A 84 -12.53 1.09 -6.42
N PHE A 85 -12.01 2.16 -7.04
CA PHE A 85 -10.66 2.14 -7.59
C PHE A 85 -9.60 2.17 -6.49
N LEU A 86 -9.86 2.89 -5.39
CA LEU A 86 -8.98 2.85 -4.23
C LEU A 86 -8.95 1.47 -3.58
N SER A 87 -10.11 0.84 -3.41
CA SER A 87 -10.22 -0.52 -2.92
C SER A 87 -9.53 -1.52 -3.86
N LEU A 88 -9.54 -1.28 -5.17
CA LEU A 88 -8.78 -2.07 -6.14
C LEU A 88 -7.27 -1.91 -5.94
N LEU A 89 -6.79 -0.66 -5.77
CA LEU A 89 -5.39 -0.40 -5.48
C LEU A 89 -4.97 -1.08 -4.16
N VAL A 90 -5.64 -0.78 -3.05
CA VAL A 90 -5.20 -1.28 -1.73
C VAL A 90 -5.54 -2.77 -1.51
N GLY A 91 -6.58 -3.29 -2.18
CA GLY A 91 -7.10 -4.65 -1.94
C GLY A 91 -6.80 -5.68 -3.03
N THR A 92 -6.39 -5.26 -4.23
CA THR A 92 -5.99 -6.21 -5.31
C THR A 92 -4.65 -5.91 -5.95
N ALA A 93 -4.04 -4.74 -5.71
CA ALA A 93 -2.66 -4.56 -6.13
C ALA A 93 -1.77 -5.55 -5.39
N ARG A 94 -0.61 -5.85 -5.99
CA ARG A 94 0.35 -6.81 -5.45
C ARG A 94 1.07 -6.26 -4.22
N ASP A 95 0.53 -5.27 -3.52
CA ASP A 95 1.15 -4.51 -2.43
C ASP A 95 1.71 -5.42 -1.34
N GLU A 96 0.90 -6.37 -0.88
CA GLU A 96 1.33 -7.42 0.05
C GLU A 96 2.52 -8.21 -0.48
N SER A 97 2.51 -8.56 -1.76
CA SER A 97 3.58 -9.31 -2.41
C SER A 97 4.82 -8.45 -2.65
N VAL A 98 4.66 -7.19 -3.06
CA VAL A 98 5.73 -6.22 -3.29
C VAL A 98 6.47 -5.96 -1.99
N ILE A 99 5.74 -5.61 -0.92
CA ILE A 99 6.32 -5.39 0.41
C ILE A 99 6.93 -6.68 0.95
N SER A 100 6.28 -7.85 0.79
CA SER A 100 6.84 -9.13 1.23
C SER A 100 8.16 -9.43 0.52
N VAL A 101 8.21 -9.32 -0.82
CA VAL A 101 9.41 -9.61 -1.61
C VAL A 101 10.54 -8.64 -1.27
N TRP A 102 10.23 -7.35 -1.16
CA TRP A 102 11.19 -6.32 -0.76
C TRP A 102 11.72 -6.56 0.67
N GLY A 103 10.81 -6.77 1.62
CA GLY A 103 11.10 -6.86 3.06
C GLY A 103 11.75 -8.17 3.49
N THR A 104 11.61 -9.23 2.70
CA THR A 104 12.22 -10.55 2.93
C THR A 104 13.42 -10.84 2.04
N SER A 105 13.89 -9.82 1.30
CA SER A 105 15.04 -9.96 0.41
C SER A 105 16.25 -10.51 1.20
N ALA A 106 16.91 -11.53 0.64
CA ALA A 106 17.98 -12.31 1.26
C ALA A 106 17.61 -13.28 2.42
N ASN A 107 16.36 -13.33 2.90
CA ASN A 107 15.94 -14.34 3.88
C ASN A 107 15.34 -15.58 3.21
N ARG A 108 15.39 -16.72 3.91
CA ARG A 108 14.87 -18.03 3.44
C ARG A 108 14.27 -18.81 4.61
N GLY A 109 13.50 -19.85 4.29
CA GLY A 109 12.97 -20.79 5.29
C GLY A 109 12.00 -20.14 6.28
N LYS A 110 12.17 -20.47 7.57
CA LYS A 110 11.26 -20.01 8.64
C LYS A 110 11.25 -18.48 8.78
N ASP A 111 12.43 -17.85 8.73
CA ASP A 111 12.57 -16.40 8.89
C ASP A 111 11.84 -15.66 7.76
N TYR A 112 11.96 -16.15 6.52
CA TYR A 112 11.19 -15.66 5.37
C TYR A 112 9.68 -15.74 5.61
N ASN A 113 9.18 -16.90 6.05
CA ASN A 113 7.75 -17.11 6.26
C ASN A 113 7.21 -16.17 7.34
N THR A 114 7.91 -16.04 8.47
CA THR A 114 7.47 -15.16 9.56
C THR A 114 7.48 -13.69 9.14
N LEU A 115 8.56 -13.21 8.51
CA LEU A 115 8.62 -11.85 7.98
C LEU A 115 7.51 -11.57 6.96
N ALA A 116 7.33 -12.46 5.97
CA ALA A 116 6.30 -12.30 4.96
C ALA A 116 4.89 -12.25 5.57
N THR A 117 4.60 -13.12 6.55
CA THR A 117 3.31 -13.09 7.25
C THR A 117 3.11 -11.79 8.01
N THR A 118 4.09 -11.34 8.80
CA THR A 118 3.97 -10.08 9.56
C THR A 118 3.81 -8.88 8.64
N LEU A 119 4.58 -8.81 7.55
CA LEU A 119 4.47 -7.72 6.57
C LEU A 119 3.09 -7.65 5.93
N ARG A 120 2.50 -8.78 5.55
CA ARG A 120 1.12 -8.81 4.99
C ARG A 120 0.10 -8.31 6.00
N ILE A 121 0.21 -8.75 7.25
CA ILE A 121 -0.66 -8.28 8.34
C ILE A 121 -0.52 -6.76 8.50
N LEU A 122 0.70 -6.23 8.52
CA LEU A 122 0.94 -4.80 8.66
C LEU A 122 0.40 -4.00 7.47
N VAL A 123 0.57 -4.47 6.23
CA VAL A 123 -0.02 -3.82 5.06
C VAL A 123 -1.55 -3.76 5.19
N GLY A 124 -2.20 -4.86 5.58
CA GLY A 124 -3.66 -4.91 5.71
C GLY A 124 -4.23 -4.10 6.89
N THR A 125 -3.45 -3.91 7.96
CA THR A 125 -3.93 -3.30 9.23
C THR A 125 -3.41 -1.89 9.49
N GLN A 126 -2.24 -1.53 8.96
CA GLN A 126 -1.53 -0.27 9.23
C GLN A 126 -0.96 0.39 7.95
N GLY A 127 -0.97 -0.28 6.80
CA GLY A 127 -0.54 0.28 5.52
C GLY A 127 0.94 0.07 5.19
N HIS A 128 1.35 0.52 4.00
CA HIS A 128 2.65 0.20 3.40
C HIS A 128 3.83 0.80 4.16
N ALA A 129 3.73 2.06 4.57
CA ALA A 129 4.81 2.74 5.27
C ALA A 129 5.06 2.18 6.68
N ALA A 130 4.02 1.73 7.37
CA ALA A 130 4.14 1.01 8.63
C ALA A 130 4.88 -0.33 8.43
N ALA A 131 4.46 -1.11 7.42
CA ALA A 131 5.13 -2.37 7.09
C ALA A 131 6.60 -2.16 6.69
N ALA A 132 6.89 -1.12 5.89
CA ALA A 132 8.25 -0.79 5.47
C ALA A 132 9.13 -0.34 6.64
N THR A 133 8.60 0.50 7.54
CA THR A 133 9.30 0.94 8.74
C THR A 133 9.65 -0.25 9.64
N TRP A 134 8.67 -1.12 9.88
CA TRP A 134 8.91 -2.32 10.69
C TRP A 134 9.95 -3.24 10.06
N ALA A 135 9.92 -3.46 8.73
CA ALA A 135 10.91 -4.27 8.05
C ALA A 135 12.35 -3.77 8.28
N ILE A 136 12.56 -2.46 8.21
CA ILE A 136 13.86 -1.82 8.43
C ILE A 136 14.32 -2.01 9.88
N ILE A 137 13.42 -1.86 10.85
CA ILE A 137 13.72 -2.04 12.28
C ILE A 137 14.02 -3.51 12.61
N ALA A 138 13.18 -4.42 12.12
CA ALA A 138 13.31 -5.86 12.31
C ALA A 138 14.60 -6.43 11.70
N ARG A 139 15.15 -5.74 10.69
CA ARG A 139 16.30 -6.18 9.90
C ARG A 139 17.33 -5.06 9.73
N PRO A 140 18.04 -4.67 10.80
CA PRO A 140 18.96 -3.53 10.74
C PRO A 140 20.16 -3.76 9.81
N GLU A 141 20.53 -5.02 9.54
CA GLU A 141 21.60 -5.38 8.58
C GLU A 141 21.06 -5.57 7.15
N GLY A 142 19.74 -5.46 6.96
CA GLY A 142 19.05 -5.59 5.69
C GLY A 142 19.35 -4.40 4.76
N ARG A 143 19.59 -4.70 3.48
CA ARG A 143 19.80 -3.67 2.46
C ARG A 143 18.48 -3.34 1.79
N PHE A 144 17.81 -2.32 2.30
CA PHE A 144 16.54 -1.84 1.78
C PHE A 144 16.73 -0.66 0.83
N SER A 145 16.18 -0.76 -0.37
CA SER A 145 16.02 0.38 -1.28
C SER A 145 14.57 0.84 -1.25
N LEU A 146 14.31 2.00 -0.65
CA LEU A 146 12.98 2.59 -0.60
C LEU A 146 12.53 3.09 -1.99
N ASP A 147 13.48 3.54 -2.82
CA ASP A 147 13.19 3.94 -4.20
C ASP A 147 12.65 2.76 -5.02
N TYR A 148 13.30 1.59 -4.89
CA TYR A 148 12.83 0.37 -5.55
C TYR A 148 11.44 -0.05 -5.05
N LEU A 149 11.18 0.08 -3.74
CA LEU A 149 9.86 -0.20 -3.19
C LEU A 149 8.80 0.75 -3.76
N SER A 150 9.11 2.05 -3.79
CA SER A 150 8.24 3.10 -4.32
C SER A 150 7.89 2.85 -5.78
N GLU A 151 8.90 2.55 -6.61
CA GLU A 151 8.72 2.22 -8.03
C GLU A 151 7.88 0.96 -8.22
N ALA A 152 8.13 -0.09 -7.44
CA ALA A 152 7.37 -1.35 -7.52
C ALA A 152 5.90 -1.18 -7.12
N LEU A 153 5.62 -0.38 -6.08
CA LEU A 153 4.24 -0.05 -5.67
C LEU A 153 3.53 0.75 -6.76
N ARG A 154 4.13 1.84 -7.24
CA ARG A 154 3.57 2.66 -8.32
C ARG A 154 3.35 1.84 -9.59
N GLY A 155 4.31 1.02 -9.99
CA GLY A 155 4.18 0.13 -11.14
C GLY A 155 3.00 -0.84 -11.00
N SER A 156 2.81 -1.44 -9.82
CA SER A 156 1.64 -2.30 -9.57
C SER A 156 0.32 -1.53 -9.63
N TRP A 157 0.31 -0.27 -9.18
CA TRP A 157 -0.89 0.58 -9.23
C TRP A 157 -1.18 1.07 -10.64
N ASP A 158 -0.17 1.44 -11.41
CA ASP A 158 -0.27 1.78 -12.83
C ASP A 158 -0.82 0.62 -13.65
N GLU A 159 -0.31 -0.60 -13.43
CA GLU A 159 -0.87 -1.81 -14.06
C GLU A 159 -2.35 -1.97 -13.71
N THR A 160 -2.71 -1.75 -12.45
CA THR A 160 -4.08 -1.90 -11.95
C THR A 160 -5.02 -0.85 -12.53
N LEU A 161 -4.64 0.43 -12.54
CA LEU A 161 -5.43 1.52 -13.11
C LEU A 161 -5.44 1.49 -14.64
N GLY A 162 -4.39 0.99 -15.29
CA GLY A 162 -4.32 0.81 -16.74
C GLY A 162 -5.38 -0.14 -17.30
N LEU A 163 -5.97 -0.99 -16.46
CA LEU A 163 -7.12 -1.85 -16.83
C LEU A 163 -8.44 -1.06 -16.89
N LEU A 164 -8.50 0.14 -16.32
CA LEU A 164 -9.70 0.97 -16.29
C LEU A 164 -9.80 1.82 -17.55
N ARG A 165 -10.99 1.84 -18.16
CA ARG A 165 -11.27 2.74 -19.30
C ARG A 165 -11.87 4.04 -18.78
N ASN A 166 -11.69 5.14 -19.51
CA ASN A 166 -12.30 6.45 -19.16
C ASN A 166 -13.81 6.36 -18.89
N LYS A 167 -14.55 5.54 -19.66
CA LYS A 167 -15.99 5.34 -19.45
C LYS A 167 -16.34 4.70 -18.10
N ASP A 168 -15.43 3.89 -17.55
CA ASP A 168 -15.61 3.24 -16.26
C ASP A 168 -15.38 4.27 -15.13
N VAL A 169 -14.37 5.15 -15.28
CA VAL A 169 -14.14 6.29 -14.37
C VAL A 169 -15.32 7.27 -14.36
N ILE A 170 -15.78 7.71 -15.54
CA ILE A 170 -16.93 8.63 -15.67
C ILE A 170 -18.19 8.01 -15.05
N ARG A 171 -18.42 6.70 -15.26
CA ARG A 171 -19.55 5.98 -14.64
C ARG A 171 -19.45 6.01 -13.12
N ALA A 172 -18.26 5.81 -12.57
CA ALA A 172 -18.03 5.79 -11.14
C ALA A 172 -18.40 7.13 -10.49
N PHE A 173 -17.93 8.24 -11.05
CA PHE A 173 -18.32 9.58 -10.59
C PHE A 173 -19.81 9.85 -10.75
N LYS A 174 -20.43 9.42 -11.85
CA LYS A 174 -21.87 9.56 -12.06
C LYS A 174 -22.69 8.78 -11.01
N ASN A 175 -22.26 7.58 -10.64
CA ASN A 175 -22.93 6.77 -9.63
C ASN A 175 -22.81 7.36 -8.23
N TRP A 176 -21.67 7.97 -7.92
CA TRP A 176 -21.39 8.55 -6.61
C TRP A 176 -22.11 9.90 -6.35
N ASN A 177 -22.62 10.52 -7.41
CA ASN A 177 -23.43 11.75 -7.35
C ASN A 177 -24.95 11.50 -7.39
N LYS A 178 -25.39 10.24 -7.39
CA LYS A 178 -26.81 9.86 -7.30
C LYS A 178 -27.15 9.49 -5.87
#